data_AF-A0A2V8QCA5-F1
#
_entry.id   AF-A0A2V8QCA5-F1
#
_cell.length_a   1.000
_cell.length_b   1.000
_cell.length_c   1.000
_cell.angle_alpha   90.00
_cell.angle_beta   90.00
_cell.angle_gamma   90.00
#
_symmetry.space_group_name_H-M   'P 1'
#
loop_
_entity.id
_entity.type
_entity.pdbx_description
1 polymer ?
#
loop_
_entity_poly.entity_id
_entity_poly.type
_entity_poly.pdbx_seq_one_letter_code
_entity_poly.pdbx_strand_id
1 'polypeptide(L)'
;MIGELPSLTVGLLTLQYQRFKDQVIQRERGDEEAMVMDEDYIRALSYGMPPAAGIGVGIDRLAMLLANKHSIRDVILFPHMRPEHKSDDGEKSGQ
;
A
#
# COMPACT_ATOMS: atom_id res chain seq x y z
N MET A 1 11.36 -39.25 -12.85
CA MET A 1 10.09 -39.03 -13.55
C MET A 1 9.29 -38.01 -12.77
N ILE A 2 9.54 -36.72 -13.03
CA ILE A 2 8.70 -35.64 -12.53
C ILE A 2 7.69 -35.42 -13.65
N GLY A 3 6.45 -35.84 -13.41
CA GLY A 3 5.38 -35.73 -14.40
C GLY A 3 5.18 -34.27 -14.80
N GLU A 4 5.09 -34.04 -16.10
CA GLU A 4 4.73 -32.78 -16.75
C GLU A 4 3.54 -32.13 -16.01
N LEU A 5 3.84 -31.12 -15.18
CA LEU A 5 2.81 -30.27 -14.57
C LEU A 5 2.13 -29.48 -15.70
N PRO A 6 0.78 -29.40 -15.73
CA PRO A 6 0.06 -28.75 -16.81
C PRO A 6 0.51 -27.29 -16.97
N SER A 7 0.81 -26.91 -18.22
CA SER A 7 1.32 -25.60 -18.67
C SER A 7 0.66 -24.36 -18.03
N LEU A 8 -0.61 -24.46 -17.62
CA LEU A 8 -1.37 -23.39 -16.95
C LEU A 8 -0.83 -23.00 -15.57
N THR A 9 -0.27 -23.93 -14.78
CA THR A 9 0.25 -23.62 -13.43
C THR A 9 1.59 -22.89 -13.50
N VAL A 10 2.40 -23.18 -14.53
CA VAL A 10 3.71 -22.53 -14.76
C VAL A 10 3.55 -21.09 -15.29
N GLY A 11 2.47 -20.81 -16.05
CA GLY A 11 2.21 -19.49 -16.64
C GLY A 11 1.84 -18.38 -15.64
N LEU A 12 1.16 -18.71 -14.54
CA LEU A 12 0.75 -17.72 -13.53
C LEU A 12 1.90 -17.25 -12.64
N LEU A 13 2.82 -18.15 -12.32
CA LEU A 13 4.03 -17.85 -11.51
C LEU A 13 5.01 -16.96 -12.26
N THR A 14 5.17 -17.24 -13.55
CA THR A 14 6.01 -16.42 -14.42
C THR A 14 5.45 -15.01 -14.55
N LEU A 15 4.13 -14.82 -14.63
CA LEU A 15 3.53 -13.50 -14.77
C LEU A 15 3.79 -12.57 -13.57
N GLN A 16 3.53 -13.06 -12.34
CA GLN A 16 3.72 -12.22 -11.15
C GLN A 16 5.20 -11.90 -10.91
N TYR A 17 6.10 -12.84 -11.20
CA TYR A 17 7.53 -12.60 -11.11
C TYR A 17 8.03 -11.56 -12.13
N GLN A 18 7.56 -11.62 -13.39
CA GLN A 18 7.90 -10.59 -14.38
C GLN A 18 7.38 -9.21 -13.99
N ARG A 19 6.16 -9.12 -13.43
CA ARG A 19 5.62 -7.85 -12.92
C ARG A 19 6.49 -7.26 -11.81
N PHE A 20 6.97 -8.07 -10.88
CA PHE A 20 7.91 -7.57 -9.86
C PHE A 20 9.24 -7.11 -10.47
N LYS A 21 9.78 -7.79 -11.49
CA LYS A 21 10.97 -7.31 -12.21
C LYS A 21 10.75 -5.93 -12.83
N ASP A 22 9.61 -5.72 -13.48
CA ASP A 22 9.28 -4.42 -14.07
C ASP A 22 9.17 -3.33 -12.99
N GLN A 23 8.58 -3.65 -11.83
CA GLN A 23 8.51 -2.74 -10.67
C GLN A 23 9.89 -2.40 -10.11
N VAL A 24 10.81 -3.36 -10.04
CA VAL A 24 12.20 -3.10 -9.62
C VAL A 24 12.89 -2.14 -10.59
N ILE A 25 12.70 -2.31 -11.89
CA ILE A 25 13.24 -1.38 -12.90
C ILE A 25 12.62 0.02 -12.75
N GLN A 26 11.32 0.12 -12.47
CA GLN A 26 10.66 1.41 -12.20
C GLN A 26 11.25 2.09 -10.96
N ARG A 27 11.51 1.33 -9.91
CA ARG A 27 12.16 1.83 -8.69
C ARG A 27 13.58 2.32 -8.94
N GLU A 28 14.39 1.59 -9.71
CA GLU A 28 15.74 2.01 -10.10
C GLU A 28 15.74 3.31 -10.91
N ARG A 29 14.64 3.60 -11.60
CA ARG A 29 14.41 4.86 -12.32
C ARG A 29 13.92 6.01 -11.43
N GLY A 30 13.76 5.77 -10.13
CA GLY A 30 13.41 6.79 -9.14
C GLY A 30 11.94 6.79 -8.70
N ASP A 31 11.15 5.77 -9.04
CA ASP A 31 9.79 5.62 -8.51
C ASP A 31 9.81 5.07 -7.07
N GLU A 32 9.58 5.93 -6.09
CA GLU A 32 9.55 5.56 -4.67
C GLU A 32 8.31 4.73 -4.27
N GLU A 33 7.25 4.75 -5.09
CA GLU A 33 6.02 3.98 -4.85
C GLU A 33 6.08 2.57 -5.44
N ALA A 34 7.08 2.28 -6.28
CA ALA A 34 7.23 0.98 -6.93
C ALA A 34 7.54 -0.14 -5.94
N MET A 35 6.92 -1.30 -6.18
CA MET A 35 7.00 -2.45 -5.28
C MET A 35 8.41 -3.09 -5.27
N VAL A 36 8.82 -3.62 -4.12
CA VAL A 36 10.03 -4.45 -4.00
C VAL A 36 9.77 -5.86 -4.50
N MET A 37 10.84 -6.56 -4.91
CA MET A 37 10.78 -8.00 -5.14
C MET A 37 10.52 -8.73 -3.81
N ASP A 38 9.44 -9.53 -3.78
CA ASP A 38 9.12 -10.44 -2.68
C ASP A 38 9.22 -11.89 -3.17
N GLU A 39 10.39 -12.49 -2.97
CA GLU A 39 10.67 -13.86 -3.41
C GLU A 39 9.88 -14.89 -2.61
N ASP A 40 9.54 -14.59 -1.35
CA ASP A 40 8.78 -15.50 -0.49
C ASP A 40 7.31 -15.54 -0.92
N TYR A 41 6.74 -14.40 -1.33
CA TYR A 41 5.40 -14.34 -1.93
C TYR A 41 5.34 -15.13 -3.25
N ILE A 42 6.33 -14.96 -4.15
CA ILE A 42 6.40 -15.75 -5.39
C ILE A 42 6.56 -17.25 -5.10
N ARG A 43 7.38 -17.62 -4.11
CA ARG A 43 7.50 -19.00 -3.67
C ARG A 43 6.18 -19.53 -3.10
N ALA A 44 5.45 -18.72 -2.33
CA ALA A 44 4.13 -19.11 -1.81
C ALA A 44 3.13 -19.38 -2.94
N LEU A 45 3.11 -18.52 -3.97
CA LEU A 45 2.29 -18.76 -5.16
C LEU A 45 2.64 -20.08 -5.84
N SER A 46 3.92 -20.49 -5.82
CA SER A 46 4.41 -21.68 -6.56
C SER A 46 3.92 -23.00 -5.98
N TYR A 47 3.60 -23.02 -4.69
CA TYR A 47 2.93 -24.14 -4.05
C TYR A 47 1.47 -24.31 -4.48
N GLY A 48 0.91 -23.33 -5.22
CA GLY A 48 -0.44 -23.38 -5.76
C GLY A 48 -1.39 -22.47 -5.01
N MET A 49 -1.48 -21.21 -5.47
CA MET A 49 -2.56 -20.32 -5.06
C MET A 49 -3.87 -20.73 -5.76
N PRO A 50 -4.95 -21.04 -5.01
CA PRO A 50 -6.26 -21.30 -5.62
C PRO A 50 -6.78 -20.04 -6.33
N PRO A 51 -7.70 -20.17 -7.31
CA PRO A 51 -8.36 -19.01 -7.91
C PRO A 51 -9.04 -18.18 -6.81
N ALA A 52 -8.58 -16.95 -6.63
CA ALA A 52 -9.04 -16.07 -5.56
C ALA A 52 -9.26 -14.64 -6.07
N ALA A 53 -10.17 -13.93 -5.42
CA ALA A 53 -10.41 -12.51 -5.61
C ALA A 53 -10.24 -11.79 -4.27
N GLY A 54 -9.61 -10.61 -4.29
CA GLY A 54 -9.44 -9.74 -3.13
C GLY A 54 -10.26 -8.46 -3.27
N ILE A 55 -10.73 -7.91 -2.15
CA ILE A 55 -11.41 -6.61 -2.08
C ILE A 55 -10.71 -5.69 -1.08
N GLY A 56 -10.47 -4.44 -1.46
CA GLY A 56 -9.97 -3.38 -0.58
C GLY A 56 -10.96 -2.24 -0.49
N VAL A 57 -11.51 -1.98 0.69
CA VAL A 57 -12.46 -0.89 0.93
C VAL A 57 -11.85 0.12 1.90
N GLY A 58 -11.76 1.38 1.47
CA GLY A 58 -11.33 2.48 2.35
C GLY A 58 -12.45 2.89 3.29
N ILE A 59 -12.38 2.51 4.57
CA ILE A 59 -13.42 2.79 5.56
C ILE A 59 -13.60 4.30 5.77
N ASP A 60 -12.52 5.07 5.82
CA ASP A 60 -12.60 6.52 6.00
C ASP A 60 -13.32 7.19 4.82
N ARG A 61 -13.02 6.77 3.59
CA ARG A 61 -13.71 7.28 2.38
C ARG A 61 -15.17 6.87 2.35
N LEU A 62 -15.49 5.64 2.78
CA LEU A 62 -16.87 5.18 2.92
C LEU A 62 -17.62 6.04 3.94
N ALA A 63 -17.03 6.30 5.11
CA ALA A 63 -17.60 7.17 6.12
C ALA A 63 -17.78 8.61 5.62
N MET A 64 -16.80 9.17 4.91
CA MET A 64 -16.88 10.50 4.28
C MET A 64 -18.06 10.59 3.31
N LEU A 65 -18.25 9.57 2.46
CA LEU A 65 -19.36 9.52 1.52
C LEU A 65 -20.72 9.44 2.25
N LEU A 66 -20.83 8.57 3.24
CA LEU A 66 -22.07 8.37 4.02
C LEU A 66 -22.43 9.60 4.87
N ALA A 67 -21.43 10.30 5.40
CA ALA A 67 -21.61 11.49 6.24
C ALA A 67 -21.59 12.81 5.46
N ASN A 68 -21.52 12.75 4.11
CA ASN A 68 -21.38 13.90 3.22
C ASN A 68 -20.27 14.88 3.65
N LYS A 69 -19.08 14.34 3.92
CA LYS A 69 -17.88 15.10 4.32
C LYS A 69 -16.84 15.09 3.21
N HIS A 70 -16.25 16.25 2.94
CA HIS A 70 -15.18 16.40 1.95
C HIS A 70 -13.78 16.20 2.53
N SER A 71 -13.63 16.25 3.86
CA SER A 71 -12.36 16.08 4.56
C SER A 71 -12.36 14.80 5.41
N ILE A 72 -11.26 14.04 5.34
CA ILE A 72 -11.04 12.86 6.18
C ILE A 72 -10.98 13.21 7.68
N ARG A 73 -10.59 14.44 8.00
CA ARG A 73 -10.48 14.91 9.39
C ARG A 73 -11.84 15.01 10.08
N ASP A 74 -12.93 15.07 9.31
CA ASP A 74 -14.29 15.18 9.85
C ASP A 74 -14.87 13.81 10.25
N VAL A 75 -14.23 12.72 9.85
CA VAL A 75 -14.66 11.33 10.14
C VAL A 75 -13.69 10.58 11.05
N ILE A 76 -12.53 11.16 11.36
CA ILE A 76 -11.54 10.61 12.29
C ILE A 76 -11.64 11.35 13.61
N LEU A 77 -11.73 10.62 14.72
CA LEU A 77 -11.88 11.20 16.06
C LEU A 77 -10.68 12.08 16.48
N PHE A 78 -9.47 11.66 16.13
CA PHE A 78 -8.22 12.37 16.41
C PHE A 78 -7.34 12.41 15.15
N PRO A 79 -7.55 13.36 14.22
CA PRO A 79 -6.77 13.44 12.99
C PRO A 79 -5.33 13.86 13.29
N HIS A 80 -4.38 13.47 12.44
CA HIS A 80 -3.01 13.95 12.54
C HIS A 80 -2.96 15.45 12.19
N MET A 81 -2.67 16.29 13.19
CA MET A 81 -2.61 17.74 13.08
C MET A 81 -1.16 18.23 13.13
N ARG A 82 -0.87 19.30 12.40
CA ARG A 82 0.42 20.00 12.51
C ARG A 82 0.49 20.65 13.91
N PRO A 83 1.60 20.48 14.65
CA PRO A 83 1.77 21.13 15.95
C PRO A 83 1.65 22.66 15.84
N GLU A 84 1.10 23.31 16.87
CA GLU A 84 1.06 24.76 16.94
C GLU A 84 2.46 25.35 17.12
N HIS A 85 2.75 26.44 16.42
CA HIS A 85 3.99 27.18 16.62
C HIS A 85 3.84 27.99 17.91
N LYS A 86 4.66 27.71 18.93
CA LYS A 86 4.77 28.61 20.08
C LYS A 86 5.21 29.98 19.56
N SER A 87 4.32 30.96 19.52
CA SER A 87 4.72 32.36 19.52
C SER A 87 5.26 32.64 20.91
N ASP A 88 6.56 32.91 20.97
CA ASP A 88 7.29 33.25 22.19
C ASP A 88 6.95 34.70 22.56
N ASP A 89 5.67 35.00 22.79
CA ASP A 89 5.21 36.30 23.30
C ASP A 89 5.30 36.28 24.83
N GLY A 90 6.53 36.08 25.31
CA GLY A 90 6.91 36.24 26.70
C GLY A 90 7.07 37.72 27.04
N GLU A 91 6.08 38.24 27.75
CA GLU A 91 6.10 39.48 28.52
C GLU A 91 7.51 39.90 28.99
N LYS A 92 8.02 41.02 28.47
CA LYS A 92 8.89 41.89 29.27
C LYS A 92 8.01 42.62 30.29
N SER A 93 7.53 41.90 31.30
CA SER A 93 7.05 42.52 32.53
C SER A 93 8.30 42.95 33.31
N GLY A 94 8.34 44.24 33.62
CA GLY A 94 9.52 44.90 34.17
C GLY A 94 9.97 44.33 35.50
N GLN A 95 11.29 44.36 35.66
CA GLN A 95 11.95 44.75 36.90
C GLN A 95 13.14 45.63 36.55
#